data_AF-A0AAE1RCX3-F1
#
_entry.id   AF-A0AAE1RCX3-F1
#
_cell.length_a   1.000
_cell.length_b   1.000
_cell.length_c   1.000
_cell.angle_alpha   90.00
_cell.angle_beta   90.00
_cell.angle_gamma   90.00
#
_symmetry.space_group_name_H-M   'P 1'
#
loop_
_entity.id
_entity.type
_entity.pdbx_description
1 polymer ?
#
loop_
_entity_poly.entity_id
_entity_poly.type
_entity_poly.pdbx_seq_one_letter_code
_entity_poly.pdbx_strand_id
1 'polypeptide(L)'
;MPDQDEYEDHVTDEDEDGEGMDEETFTYQEFLQGPIEEMTFISKDSMFAFYREHSRLKGFGVVRKGKQKKQSKRVDCKVQINVVLLHDGSWRVTKVVGEHNHVLDATLSLFIPSHRKVSNSLKRHLVAHDIAGLRPSKSIRLLEVQDGDLENLRCSPKDCRNYILQQMRLRTLSTDGKAINIFLS
;
A
#
# COMPACT_ATOMS: atom_id res chain seq x y z
N MET A 1 1.77 26.61 -34.26
CA MET A 1 1.35 25.24 -34.66
C MET A 1 2.43 24.70 -35.57
N PRO A 2 2.97 23.49 -35.38
CA PRO A 2 2.41 22.23 -34.81
C PRO A 2 3.08 21.89 -33.45
N ASP A 3 2.83 20.80 -32.69
CA ASP A 3 1.89 19.68 -32.72
C ASP A 3 1.63 19.26 -31.26
N GLN A 4 0.41 18.80 -31.00
CA GLN A 4 -0.01 18.18 -29.75
C GLN A 4 0.33 16.70 -29.84
N ASP A 5 1.14 16.17 -28.90
CA ASP A 5 1.08 14.77 -28.51
C ASP A 5 1.50 14.63 -27.04
N GLU A 6 0.52 14.15 -26.29
CA GLU A 6 0.47 13.53 -24.97
C GLU A 6 1.82 13.22 -24.29
N TYR A 7 2.05 13.81 -23.12
CA TYR A 7 2.94 13.22 -22.11
C TYR A 7 2.16 13.01 -20.81
N GLU A 8 2.19 11.75 -20.39
CA GLU A 8 1.38 11.14 -19.36
C GLU A 8 1.38 11.91 -18.03
N ASP A 9 0.17 11.98 -17.45
CA ASP A 9 -0.11 12.43 -16.08
C ASP A 9 0.89 11.80 -15.11
N HIS A 10 1.83 12.63 -14.64
CA HIS A 10 2.69 12.32 -13.50
C HIS A 10 1.79 12.24 -12.27
N VAL A 11 1.15 11.09 -12.06
CA VAL A 11 0.65 10.70 -10.75
C VAL A 11 1.89 10.42 -9.91
N THR A 12 2.39 11.47 -9.26
CA THR A 12 3.10 11.29 -8.01
C THR A 12 2.10 10.68 -7.04
N ASP A 13 2.10 9.35 -6.93
CA ASP A 13 1.72 8.71 -5.67
C ASP A 13 2.85 9.04 -4.67
N GLU A 14 2.95 10.32 -4.33
CA GLU A 14 3.45 10.78 -3.05
C GLU A 14 2.45 10.24 -2.03
N ASP A 15 2.59 8.96 -1.71
CA ASP A 15 2.22 8.44 -0.40
C ASP A 15 3.20 9.09 0.59
N GLU A 16 3.02 10.38 0.82
CA GLU A 16 3.59 11.10 1.95
C GLU A 16 3.20 10.34 3.20
N ASP A 17 4.25 9.84 3.82
CA ASP A 17 4.43 9.40 5.18
C ASP A 17 3.76 10.33 6.21
N GLY A 18 2.44 10.19 6.32
CA GLY A 18 1.75 10.35 7.59
C GLY A 18 2.01 9.15 8.49
N GLU A 19 3.25 8.96 8.97
CA GLU A 19 3.49 8.22 10.23
C GLU A 19 3.07 9.12 11.41
N GLY A 20 1.81 9.54 11.41
CA GLY A 20 1.12 9.98 12.61
C GLY A 20 0.31 8.80 13.10
N MET A 21 0.92 7.93 13.90
CA MET A 21 0.18 6.95 14.67
C MET A 21 -0.38 7.71 15.89
N ASP A 22 -1.52 8.37 15.69
CA ASP A 22 -2.45 8.61 16.78
C ASP A 22 -2.78 7.24 17.42
N GLU A 23 -2.57 7.10 18.73
CA GLU A 23 -2.53 5.83 19.48
C GLU A 23 -3.89 5.08 19.56
N GLU A 24 -4.55 4.81 18.43
CA GLU A 24 -5.57 3.77 18.34
C GLU A 24 -4.88 2.40 18.15
N THR A 25 -4.58 1.74 19.26
CA THR A 25 -4.00 0.38 19.22
C THR A 25 -5.12 -0.65 19.22
N PHE A 26 -5.47 -1.17 18.05
CA PHE A 26 -6.40 -2.29 17.91
C PHE A 26 -5.70 -3.63 18.10
N THR A 27 -6.35 -4.53 18.81
CA THR A 27 -5.94 -5.92 19.00
C THR A 27 -6.17 -6.75 17.73
N TYR A 28 -5.46 -7.89 17.64
CA TYR A 28 -5.66 -8.85 16.56
C TYR A 28 -7.11 -9.37 16.48
N GLN A 29 -7.77 -9.53 17.62
CA GLN A 29 -9.16 -10.01 17.68
C GLN A 29 -10.14 -8.96 17.15
N GLU A 30 -9.91 -7.67 17.43
CA GLU A 30 -10.71 -6.58 16.86
C GLU A 30 -10.54 -6.52 15.33
N PHE A 31 -9.32 -6.71 14.82
CA PHE A 31 -9.13 -6.82 13.37
C PHE A 31 -9.82 -8.04 12.76
N LEU A 32 -9.84 -9.19 13.44
CA LEU A 32 -10.55 -10.37 12.95
C LEU A 32 -12.07 -10.20 12.94
N GLN A 33 -12.61 -9.50 13.94
CA GLN A 33 -14.03 -9.16 14.02
C GLN A 33 -14.41 -8.13 12.95
N GLY A 34 -13.56 -7.12 12.75
CA GLY A 34 -13.80 -6.03 11.82
C GLY A 34 -14.68 -4.94 12.40
N PRO A 35 -15.10 -3.98 11.55
CA PRO A 35 -15.86 -2.82 11.99
C PRO A 35 -17.24 -3.26 12.45
N ILE A 36 -17.66 -2.72 13.59
CA ILE A 36 -19.01 -2.87 14.14
C ILE A 36 -19.72 -1.52 14.12
N GLU A 37 -21.05 -1.54 14.15
CA GLU A 37 -21.84 -0.32 14.24
C GLU A 37 -21.51 0.46 15.52
N GLU A 38 -21.58 1.78 15.44
CA GLU A 38 -21.20 2.77 16.47
C GLU A 38 -19.69 2.84 16.79
N MET A 39 -18.83 2.01 16.20
CA MET A 39 -17.38 2.15 16.33
C MET A 39 -16.92 3.52 15.81
N THR A 40 -16.05 4.19 16.58
CA THR A 40 -15.52 5.52 16.26
C THR A 40 -14.03 5.47 15.96
N PHE A 41 -13.58 6.38 15.11
CA PHE A 41 -12.20 6.55 14.71
C PHE A 41 -11.82 8.02 14.76
N ILE A 42 -10.63 8.34 15.25
CA ILE A 42 -10.14 9.73 15.31
C ILE A 42 -10.03 10.34 13.90
N SER A 43 -9.69 9.53 12.89
CA SER A 43 -9.53 10.02 11.53
C SER A 43 -10.12 9.08 10.48
N LYS A 44 -10.37 9.63 9.29
CA LYS A 44 -10.79 8.85 8.12
C LYS A 44 -9.73 7.81 7.72
N ASP A 45 -8.45 8.13 7.96
CA ASP A 45 -7.34 7.27 7.61
C ASP A 45 -7.11 6.16 8.63
N SER A 46 -7.30 6.41 9.94
CA SER A 46 -7.27 5.35 10.95
C SER A 46 -8.41 4.35 10.71
N MET A 47 -9.62 4.82 10.42
CA MET A 47 -10.75 3.98 10.00
C MET A 47 -10.43 3.14 8.76
N PHE A 48 -9.86 3.77 7.72
CA PHE A 48 -9.53 3.05 6.50
C PHE A 48 -8.40 2.03 6.72
N ALA A 49 -7.40 2.37 7.54
CA ALA A 49 -6.32 1.46 7.91
C ALA A 49 -6.87 0.25 8.68
N PHE A 50 -7.77 0.48 9.64
CA PHE A 50 -8.43 -0.58 10.40
C PHE A 50 -9.21 -1.53 9.49
N TYR A 51 -10.07 -0.99 8.63
CA TYR A 51 -10.87 -1.83 7.74
C TYR A 51 -10.01 -2.54 6.68
N ARG A 52 -8.92 -1.91 6.23
CA ARG A 52 -7.96 -2.53 5.32
C ARG A 52 -7.27 -3.73 5.99
N GLU A 53 -6.84 -3.63 7.25
CA GLU A 53 -6.22 -4.75 7.96
C GLU A 53 -7.23 -5.90 8.19
N HIS A 54 -8.47 -5.58 8.58
CA HIS A 54 -9.54 -6.57 8.66
C HIS A 54 -9.73 -7.33 7.33
N SER A 55 -9.90 -6.57 6.24
CA SER A 55 -10.12 -7.15 4.92
C SER A 55 -8.93 -7.97 4.41
N ARG A 56 -7.71 -7.63 4.83
CA ARG A 56 -6.51 -8.41 4.56
C ARG A 56 -6.57 -9.77 5.25
N LEU A 57 -6.90 -9.79 6.55
CA LEU A 57 -7.05 -11.02 7.32
C LEU A 57 -8.17 -11.93 6.79
N LYS A 58 -9.18 -11.35 6.15
CA LYS A 58 -10.27 -12.08 5.51
C LYS A 58 -10.00 -12.43 4.04
N GLY A 59 -9.09 -11.73 3.34
CA GLY A 59 -8.75 -12.02 1.95
C GLY A 59 -9.61 -11.32 0.89
N PHE A 60 -10.07 -10.09 1.15
CA PHE A 60 -10.80 -9.29 0.16
C PHE A 60 -10.24 -7.86 0.05
N GLY A 61 -10.44 -7.22 -1.10
CA GLY A 61 -9.95 -5.87 -1.36
C GLY A 61 -10.91 -4.79 -0.89
N VAL A 62 -10.38 -3.65 -0.43
CA VAL A 62 -11.17 -2.50 0.02
C VAL A 62 -10.87 -1.29 -0.87
N VAL A 63 -11.92 -0.57 -1.23
CA VAL A 63 -11.83 0.69 -1.99
C VAL A 63 -12.71 1.75 -1.36
N ARG A 64 -12.28 3.01 -1.42
CA ARG A 64 -13.09 4.17 -1.00
C ARG A 64 -14.09 4.49 -2.13
N LYS A 65 -15.39 4.52 -1.83
CA LYS A 65 -16.41 5.05 -2.76
C LYS A 65 -16.14 6.55 -2.98
N GLY A 66 -15.87 6.94 -4.22
CA GLY A 66 -15.63 8.35 -4.59
C GLY A 66 -14.63 8.55 -5.74
N LYS A 67 -13.66 7.65 -5.91
CA LYS A 67 -12.80 7.63 -7.10
C LYS A 67 -13.37 6.61 -8.09
N GLN A 68 -13.83 7.07 -9.26
CA GLN A 68 -14.18 6.23 -10.41
C GLN A 68 -12.91 5.50 -10.88
N LYS A 69 -12.55 4.39 -10.22
CA LYS A 69 -11.60 3.42 -10.76
C LYS A 69 -12.40 2.43 -11.59
N LYS A 70 -11.86 2.02 -12.75
CA LYS A 70 -12.39 0.94 -13.60
C LYS A 70 -12.80 -0.21 -12.66
N GLN A 71 -14.11 -0.36 -12.44
CA GLN A 71 -14.63 -1.42 -11.59
C GLN A 71 -14.13 -2.74 -12.18
N SER A 72 -13.33 -3.49 -11.42
CA SER A 72 -12.98 -4.83 -11.87
C SER A 72 -14.28 -5.62 -11.98
N LYS A 73 -14.46 -6.38 -13.06
CA LYS A 73 -15.61 -7.26 -13.32
C LYS A 73 -15.67 -8.41 -12.29
N ARG A 74 -15.89 -8.10 -11.02
CA ARG A 74 -15.89 -9.08 -9.94
C ARG A 74 -17.21 -8.92 -9.21
N VAL A 75 -17.98 -9.99 -9.27
CA VAL A 75 -19.09 -10.41 -8.39
C VAL A 75 -19.75 -9.23 -7.70
N ASP A 76 -20.98 -8.86 -8.09
CA ASP A 76 -21.80 -7.76 -7.53
C ASP A 76 -21.99 -7.88 -6.00
N CYS A 77 -20.90 -7.71 -5.27
CA CYS A 77 -20.75 -7.97 -3.85
C CYS A 77 -21.09 -6.69 -3.12
N LYS A 78 -22.09 -6.77 -2.25
CA LYS A 78 -22.71 -5.60 -1.62
C LYS A 78 -22.06 -5.24 -0.28
N VAL A 79 -20.96 -5.89 0.07
CA VAL A 79 -20.20 -5.61 1.29
C VAL A 79 -19.71 -4.18 1.28
N GLN A 80 -20.05 -3.46 2.33
CA GLN A 80 -19.68 -2.06 2.51
C GLN A 80 -19.86 -1.65 3.96
N ILE A 81 -19.09 -0.65 4.35
CA ILE A 81 -19.30 0.08 5.59
C ILE A 81 -19.69 1.51 5.25
N ASN A 82 -20.65 2.04 6.00
CA ASN A 82 -20.99 3.45 5.94
C ASN A 82 -20.50 4.12 7.21
N VAL A 83 -19.95 5.32 7.04
CA VAL A 83 -19.41 6.13 8.12
C VAL A 83 -19.92 7.56 8.01
N VAL A 84 -20.03 8.24 9.14
CA VAL A 84 -20.41 9.66 9.22
C VAL A 84 -19.37 10.42 10.03
N LEU A 85 -19.13 11.67 9.65
CA LEU A 85 -18.31 12.61 10.42
C LEU A 85 -19.17 13.20 11.55
N LEU A 86 -18.66 13.13 12.78
CA LEU A 86 -19.26 13.71 13.96
C LEU A 86 -18.81 15.16 14.17
N HIS A 87 -19.54 15.88 15.03
CA HIS A 87 -19.26 17.29 15.33
C HIS A 87 -17.90 17.51 16.02
N ASP A 88 -17.40 16.50 16.71
CA ASP A 88 -16.09 16.49 17.36
C ASP A 88 -14.93 16.18 16.40
N GLY A 89 -15.23 15.93 15.11
CA GLY A 89 -14.25 15.60 14.08
C GLY A 89 -13.97 14.10 13.94
N SER A 90 -14.54 13.25 14.80
CA SER A 90 -14.37 11.80 14.72
C SER A 90 -15.28 11.16 13.67
N TRP A 91 -14.94 9.96 13.24
CA TRP A 91 -15.69 9.19 12.23
C TRP A 91 -16.37 8.00 12.89
N ARG A 92 -17.70 7.91 12.76
CA ARG A 92 -18.50 6.84 13.34
C ARG A 92 -19.05 5.91 12.27
N VAL A 93 -18.96 4.60 12.48
CA VAL A 93 -19.58 3.56 11.67
C VAL A 93 -21.09 3.54 11.93
N THR A 94 -21.89 3.75 10.88
CA THR A 94 -23.38 3.79 11.00
C THR A 94 -24.06 2.56 10.45
N LYS A 95 -23.40 1.84 9.54
CA LYS A 95 -23.95 0.62 8.95
C LYS A 95 -22.83 -0.28 8.49
N VAL A 96 -22.95 -1.56 8.81
CA VAL A 96 -22.03 -2.60 8.33
C VAL A 96 -22.81 -3.64 7.54
N VAL A 97 -22.47 -3.81 6.26
CA VAL A 97 -22.93 -4.92 5.43
C VAL A 97 -21.75 -5.86 5.25
N GLY A 98 -21.74 -6.97 6.01
CA GLY A 98 -20.61 -7.91 6.05
C GLY A 98 -20.77 -9.19 5.22
N GLU A 99 -21.95 -9.44 4.65
CA GLU A 99 -22.20 -10.67 3.88
C GLU A 99 -21.59 -10.61 2.48
N HIS A 100 -20.59 -11.44 2.25
CA HIS A 100 -20.00 -11.64 0.93
C HIS A 100 -20.78 -12.70 0.13
N ASN A 101 -20.96 -12.45 -1.17
CA ASN A 101 -21.56 -13.42 -2.11
C ASN A 101 -20.53 -14.29 -2.84
N HIS A 102 -19.29 -14.32 -2.34
CA HIS A 102 -18.19 -15.09 -2.88
C HIS A 102 -17.33 -15.63 -1.74
N VAL A 103 -16.55 -16.67 -2.03
CA VAL A 103 -15.60 -17.24 -1.07
C VAL A 103 -14.53 -16.21 -0.75
N LEU A 104 -14.16 -16.15 0.53
CA LEU A 104 -13.06 -15.37 1.05
C LEU A 104 -11.90 -16.30 1.36
N ASP A 105 -10.69 -15.90 0.98
CA ASP A 105 -9.49 -16.68 1.21
C ASP A 105 -8.35 -15.74 1.63
N ALA A 106 -7.98 -15.81 2.91
CA ALA A 106 -6.93 -15.00 3.51
C ALA A 106 -5.57 -15.21 2.81
N THR A 107 -5.32 -16.40 2.25
CA THR A 107 -4.08 -16.69 1.51
C THR A 107 -3.98 -15.85 0.24
N LEU A 108 -5.13 -15.47 -0.35
CA LEU A 108 -5.17 -14.62 -1.54
C LEU A 108 -4.88 -13.14 -1.25
N SER A 109 -4.81 -12.73 0.01
CA SER A 109 -4.52 -11.34 0.40
C SER A 109 -3.20 -10.84 -0.19
N LEU A 110 -2.21 -11.72 -0.35
CA LEU A 110 -0.91 -11.44 -0.97
C LEU A 110 -1.02 -11.08 -2.45
N PHE A 111 -2.10 -11.46 -3.15
CA PHE A 111 -2.32 -11.10 -4.55
C PHE A 111 -3.15 -9.82 -4.70
N ILE A 112 -3.67 -9.26 -3.61
CA ILE A 112 -4.48 -8.04 -3.62
C ILE A 112 -3.54 -6.82 -3.55
N PRO A 113 -3.47 -5.97 -4.59
CA PRO A 113 -2.51 -4.85 -4.62
C PRO A 113 -2.64 -3.89 -3.42
N SER A 114 -3.85 -3.61 -2.94
CA SER A 114 -4.08 -2.71 -1.79
C SER A 114 -3.52 -3.24 -0.47
N HIS A 115 -3.23 -4.53 -0.40
CA HIS A 115 -2.71 -5.20 0.80
C HIS A 115 -1.20 -5.37 0.78
N ARG A 116 -0.57 -5.16 -0.38
CA ARG A 116 0.88 -5.26 -0.54
C ARG A 116 1.56 -3.94 -0.20
N LYS A 117 2.59 -3.97 0.65
CA LYS A 117 3.44 -2.82 0.96
C LYS A 117 4.85 -3.30 1.26
N VAL A 118 5.86 -2.70 0.59
CA VAL A 118 7.26 -2.89 0.97
C VAL A 118 7.49 -2.10 2.28
N SER A 119 7.72 -2.80 3.38
CA SER A 119 7.89 -2.17 4.71
C SER A 119 9.15 -1.28 4.75
N ASN A 120 9.20 -0.31 5.67
CA ASN A 120 10.37 0.59 5.80
C ASN A 120 11.64 -0.17 6.21
N SER A 121 11.52 -1.26 6.99
CA SER A 121 12.63 -2.17 7.27
C SER A 121 13.15 -2.79 5.97
N LEU A 122 12.23 -3.33 5.16
CA LEU A 122 12.57 -3.99 3.91
C LEU A 122 13.17 -3.01 2.89
N LYS A 123 12.60 -1.80 2.76
CA LYS A 123 13.15 -0.72 1.95
C LYS A 123 14.61 -0.42 2.32
N ARG A 124 14.91 -0.29 3.63
CA ARG A 124 16.28 -0.05 4.12
C ARG A 124 17.23 -1.17 3.73
N HIS A 125 16.84 -2.44 3.90
CA HIS A 125 17.67 -3.56 3.47
C HIS A 125 17.87 -3.60 1.94
N LEU A 126 16.80 -3.38 1.16
CA LEU A 126 16.87 -3.37 -0.30
C LEU A 126 17.84 -2.29 -0.81
N VAL A 127 17.81 -1.08 -0.22
CA VAL A 127 18.75 0.00 -0.53
C VAL A 127 20.18 -0.35 -0.11
N ALA A 128 20.38 -0.92 1.08
CA ALA A 128 21.70 -1.31 1.56
C ALA A 128 22.35 -2.40 0.67
N HIS A 129 21.58 -3.42 0.28
CA HIS A 129 22.03 -4.46 -0.64
C HIS A 129 22.40 -3.89 -2.01
N ASP A 130 21.60 -2.96 -2.52
CA ASP A 130 21.88 -2.26 -3.77
C ASP A 130 23.19 -1.45 -3.71
N ILE A 131 23.40 -0.68 -2.63
CA ILE A 131 24.66 0.06 -2.39
C ILE A 131 25.85 -0.89 -2.34
N ALA A 132 25.69 -2.07 -1.74
CA ALA A 132 26.70 -3.13 -1.71
C ALA A 132 26.88 -3.87 -3.05
N GLY A 133 26.15 -3.48 -4.10
CA GLY A 133 26.26 -4.04 -5.45
C GLY A 133 25.58 -5.40 -5.62
N LEU A 134 24.70 -5.80 -4.70
CA LEU A 134 23.94 -7.03 -4.85
C LEU A 134 22.89 -6.87 -5.94
N ARG A 135 22.86 -7.81 -6.88
CA ARG A 135 21.79 -7.88 -7.88
C ARG A 135 20.44 -8.03 -7.18
N PRO A 136 19.36 -7.41 -7.69
CA PRO A 136 18.03 -7.47 -7.07
C PRO A 136 17.56 -8.89 -6.75
N SER A 137 17.83 -9.87 -7.64
CA SER A 137 17.45 -11.27 -7.40
C SER A 137 18.14 -11.90 -6.20
N LYS A 138 19.43 -11.58 -5.97
CA LYS A 138 20.16 -12.06 -4.79
C LYS A 138 19.70 -11.35 -3.52
N SER A 139 19.45 -10.04 -3.62
CA SER A 139 18.93 -9.24 -2.51
C SER A 139 17.58 -9.77 -2.01
N ILE A 140 16.62 -10.00 -2.93
CA ILE A 140 15.30 -10.54 -2.59
C ILE A 140 15.43 -11.92 -1.94
N ARG A 141 16.22 -12.82 -2.53
CA ARG A 141 16.39 -14.17 -1.97
C ARG A 141 17.08 -14.18 -0.61
N LEU A 142 18.00 -13.25 -0.36
CA LEU A 142 18.61 -13.10 0.96
C LEU A 142 17.57 -12.68 2.01
N LEU A 143 16.68 -11.76 1.64
CA LEU A 143 15.59 -11.31 2.51
C LEU A 143 14.57 -12.42 2.79
N GLU A 144 14.23 -13.22 1.79
CA GLU A 144 13.39 -14.43 1.97
C GLU A 144 13.98 -15.37 3.03
N VAL A 145 15.30 -15.56 3.03
CA VAL A 145 15.99 -16.42 4.00
C VAL A 145 16.08 -15.79 5.39
N GLN A 146 16.27 -14.47 5.48
CA GLN A 146 16.46 -13.77 6.75
C GLN A 146 15.14 -13.57 7.51
N ASP A 147 14.08 -13.20 6.81
CA ASP A 147 12.80 -12.78 7.42
C ASP A 147 11.75 -13.89 7.45
N GLY A 148 12.11 -15.11 7.02
CA GLY A 148 11.21 -16.27 7.07
C GLY A 148 10.12 -16.23 6.00
N ASP A 149 10.52 -16.10 4.74
CA ASP A 149 9.69 -16.02 3.53
C ASP A 149 8.99 -14.65 3.29
N LEU A 150 8.88 -14.26 2.01
CA LEU A 150 8.37 -12.94 1.62
C LEU A 150 6.87 -12.77 1.90
N GLU A 151 6.15 -13.89 2.01
CA GLU A 151 4.73 -13.92 2.38
C GLU A 151 4.48 -13.27 3.75
N ASN A 152 5.44 -13.37 4.68
CA ASN A 152 5.39 -12.68 5.98
C ASN A 152 5.65 -11.17 5.88
N LEU A 153 6.30 -10.75 4.80
CA LEU A 153 6.72 -9.36 4.57
C LEU A 153 5.66 -8.52 3.84
N ARG A 154 4.45 -9.05 3.64
CA ARG A 154 3.30 -8.35 3.03
C ARG A 154 3.64 -7.73 1.67
N CYS A 155 4.56 -8.32 0.90
CA CYS A 155 4.94 -7.86 -0.43
C CYS A 155 5.35 -9.04 -1.31
N SER A 156 5.34 -8.86 -2.62
CA SER A 156 5.80 -9.87 -3.58
C SER A 156 7.23 -9.59 -4.04
N PRO A 157 7.96 -10.60 -4.55
CA PRO A 157 9.28 -10.39 -5.15
C PRO A 157 9.29 -9.30 -6.24
N LYS A 158 8.16 -9.15 -6.95
CA LYS A 158 7.96 -8.11 -7.96
C LYS A 158 7.95 -6.71 -7.34
N ASP A 159 7.33 -6.54 -6.17
CA ASP A 159 7.25 -5.24 -5.50
C ASP A 159 8.64 -4.80 -5.02
N CYS A 160 9.42 -5.70 -4.43
CA CYS A 160 10.81 -5.45 -4.04
C CYS A 160 11.69 -5.06 -5.24
N ARG A 161 11.54 -5.79 -6.36
CA ARG A 161 12.26 -5.48 -7.60
C ARG A 161 11.89 -4.09 -8.12
N ASN A 162 10.59 -3.78 -8.18
CA ASN A 162 10.10 -2.48 -8.64
C ASN A 162 10.66 -1.34 -7.78
N TYR A 163 10.67 -1.51 -6.45
CA TYR A 163 11.23 -0.53 -5.53
C TYR A 163 12.72 -0.28 -5.79
N ILE A 164 13.55 -1.33 -5.88
CA ILE A 164 14.98 -1.17 -6.16
C ILE A 164 15.21 -0.47 -7.50
N LEU A 165 14.50 -0.90 -8.56
CA LEU A 165 14.63 -0.28 -9.88
C LEU A 165 14.23 1.20 -9.88
N GLN A 166 13.20 1.58 -9.12
CA GLN A 166 12.83 2.98 -8.93
C GLN A 166 13.94 3.75 -8.21
N GLN A 167 14.52 3.20 -7.13
CA GLN A 167 15.62 3.83 -6.40
C GLN A 167 16.90 3.97 -7.24
N MET A 168 17.19 3.02 -8.13
CA MET A 168 18.29 3.11 -9.09
C MET A 168 18.05 4.25 -10.09
N ARG A 169 16.84 4.35 -10.66
CA ARG A 169 16.47 5.43 -11.61
C ARG A 169 16.58 6.82 -10.99
N LEU A 170 16.11 6.99 -9.76
CA LEU A 170 16.22 8.26 -9.04
C LEU A 170 17.68 8.67 -8.84
N ARG A 171 18.58 7.71 -8.57
CA ARG A 171 20.01 7.98 -8.46
C ARG A 171 20.63 8.36 -9.79
N THR A 172 20.34 7.65 -10.89
CA THR A 172 20.89 8.01 -12.22
C THR A 172 20.46 9.43 -12.64
N LEU A 173 19.19 9.78 -12.46
CA LEU A 173 18.68 11.14 -12.75
C LEU A 173 19.35 12.23 -11.89
N SER A 174 19.62 11.94 -10.61
CA SER A 174 20.36 12.86 -9.72
C SER A 174 21.84 13.02 -10.11
N THR A 175 22.42 11.99 -10.73
CA THR A 175 23.82 12.00 -11.17
C THR A 175 23.97 12.75 -12.50
N ASP A 176 22.99 12.64 -13.41
CA ASP A 176 22.96 13.36 -14.68
C ASP A 176 22.80 14.87 -14.47
N GLY A 177 22.09 15.31 -13.42
CA GLY A 177 22.01 16.71 -13.01
C GLY A 177 23.29 17.28 -12.36
N LYS A 178 24.27 16.43 -12.03
CA LYS A 178 25.58 16.82 -11.46
C LYS A 178 26.75 16.57 -12.42
N ALA A 179 26.49 16.07 -13.63
CA ALA A 179 27.51 15.71 -14.62
C ALA A 179 27.70 16.76 -15.74
N ILE A 180 27.36 18.03 -15.49
CA ILE A 180 27.74 19.17 -16.37
C ILE A 180 28.64 20.12 -15.59
N ASN A 181 29.89 19.71 -15.30
CA ASN A 181 30.99 20.62 -14.95
C ASN A 181 32.35 19.92 -14.88
N ILE A 182 32.64 19.04 -15.84
CA ILE A 182 34.02 18.61 -16.10
C ILE A 182 34.18 18.60 -17.62
N PHE A 183 35.24 19.23 -18.10
CA PHE A 183 35.60 19.52 -19.52
C PHE A 183 35.04 20.82 -20.11
N LEU A 184 35.59 21.96 -19.68
CA LEU A 184 36.19 22.96 -20.59
C LEU A 184 37.18 23.82 -19.75
N SER A 185 38.46 23.48 -19.81
CA SER A 185 39.60 24.31 -19.39
C SER A 185 40.56 24.45 -20.57
#